data_AF-A0A268T954-F1
#
_entry.id   AF-A0A268T954-F1
#
_cell.length_a   1.000
_cell.length_b   1.000
_cell.length_c   1.000
_cell.angle_alpha   90.00
_cell.angle_beta   90.00
_cell.angle_gamma   90.00
#
_symmetry.space_group_name_H-M   'P 1'
#
loop_
_entity.id
_entity.type
_entity.pdbx_description
1 polymer ?
#
loop_
_entity_poly.entity_id
_entity_poly.type
_entity_poly.pdbx_seq_one_letter_code
_entity_poly.pdbx_strand_id
1 'polypeptide(L)'
;MSFKTITLASIYELQGFKEEALEIYKEILKNDPSNQDAQNAYKRLTHVHKSFKGVNTKARNFFIQASTREELKIFERWLMQWN
;
A
#
# COMPACT_ATOMS: atom_id res chain seq x y z
N MET A 1 16.61 -19.09 -14.76
CA MET A 1 16.53 -17.60 -14.65
C MET A 1 15.08 -17.23 -14.45
N SER A 2 14.75 -16.53 -13.37
CA SER A 2 13.39 -16.02 -13.17
C SER A 2 13.22 -14.79 -14.07
N PHE A 3 12.31 -14.85 -15.03
CA PHE A 3 12.00 -13.70 -15.87
C PHE A 3 11.20 -12.68 -15.06
N LYS A 4 11.78 -11.48 -14.87
CA LYS A 4 11.07 -10.36 -14.27
C LYS A 4 10.12 -9.77 -15.29
N THR A 5 8.82 -9.93 -15.06
CA THR A 5 7.76 -9.46 -15.96
C THR A 5 6.92 -8.38 -15.28
N ILE A 6 6.29 -7.53 -16.09
CA ILE A 6 5.31 -6.55 -15.62
C ILE A 6 4.19 -7.24 -14.81
N THR A 7 3.72 -8.40 -15.28
CA THR A 7 2.68 -9.17 -14.61
C THR A 7 3.10 -9.63 -13.22
N LEU A 8 4.32 -10.14 -13.06
CA LEU A 8 4.85 -10.56 -11.77
C LEU A 8 4.89 -9.38 -10.78
N ALA A 9 5.44 -8.25 -11.22
CA ALA A 9 5.49 -7.03 -10.40
C ALA A 9 4.09 -6.58 -9.98
N SER A 10 3.13 -6.61 -10.92
CA SER A 10 1.74 -6.23 -10.67
C SER A 10 1.05 -7.14 -9.66
N ILE A 11 1.31 -8.46 -9.70
CA ILE A 11 0.75 -9.40 -8.73
C ILE A 11 1.28 -9.10 -7.32
N TYR A 12 2.59 -8.88 -7.20
CA TYR A 12 3.21 -8.56 -5.92
C TYR A 12 2.66 -7.24 -5.36
N GLU A 13 2.49 -6.24 -6.21
CA GLU A 13 1.89 -4.97 -5.81
C GLU A 13 0.46 -5.13 -5.29
N LEU A 14 -0.38 -5.89 -5.99
CA LEU A 14 -1.77 -6.15 -5.60
C LEU A 14 -1.86 -6.92 -4.26
N GLN A 15 -0.89 -7.78 -3.98
CA GLN A 15 -0.79 -8.50 -2.71
C GLN A 15 -0.26 -7.65 -1.55
N GLY A 16 0.18 -6.42 -1.83
CA GLY A 16 0.75 -5.52 -0.82
C GLY A 16 2.26 -5.64 -0.63
N PHE A 17 2.94 -6.51 -1.38
CA PHE A 17 4.41 -6.65 -1.43
C PHE A 17 5.02 -5.51 -2.28
N LYS A 18 4.82 -4.28 -1.81
CA LYS A 18 5.12 -3.06 -2.57
C LYS A 18 6.60 -2.83 -2.78
N GLU A 19 7.43 -3.23 -1.83
CA GLU A 19 8.88 -3.07 -1.89
C GLU A 19 9.47 -4.05 -2.92
N GLU A 20 9.03 -5.31 -2.87
CA GLU A 20 9.44 -6.35 -3.80
C GLU A 20 8.94 -6.05 -5.23
N ALA A 21 7.69 -5.60 -5.37
CA ALA A 21 7.15 -5.15 -6.65
C ALA A 21 7.99 -3.99 -7.22
N LEU A 22 8.36 -3.02 -6.39
CA LEU A 22 9.17 -1.87 -6.80
C LEU A 22 10.55 -2.28 -7.32
N GLU A 23 11.22 -3.26 -6.69
CA GLU A 23 12.49 -3.79 -7.18
C GLU A 23 12.36 -4.47 -8.55
N ILE A 24 11.26 -5.20 -8.79
CA ILE A 24 10.98 -5.80 -10.09
C ILE A 24 10.76 -4.71 -11.15
N TYR A 25 9.96 -3.67 -10.86
CA TYR A 25 9.75 -2.54 -11.77
C TYR A 25 11.05 -1.78 -12.08
N LYS A 26 11.93 -1.58 -11.09
CA LYS A 26 13.26 -0.97 -11.30
C LYS A 26 14.09 -1.79 -12.28
N GLU A 27 14.12 -3.11 -12.16
CA GLU A 27 14.87 -3.95 -13.09
C GLU A 27 14.28 -3.96 -14.50
N ILE A 28 12.95 -3.92 -14.63
CA ILE A 28 12.30 -3.77 -15.94
C ILE A 28 12.73 -2.45 -16.58
N LEU A 29 12.72 -1.34 -15.83
CA LEU A 29 13.14 -0.03 -16.34
C LEU A 29 14.64 0.05 -16.66
N LYS A 30 15.50 -0.74 -16.00
CA LYS A 30 16.91 -0.84 -16.37
C LYS A 30 17.10 -1.45 -17.76
N ASN A 31 16.27 -2.42 -18.12
CA ASN A 31 16.35 -3.14 -19.39
C ASN A 31 15.54 -2.45 -20.51
N ASP A 32 14.38 -1.91 -20.16
CA ASP A 32 13.49 -1.15 -21.03
C ASP A 32 13.05 0.15 -20.33
N PRO A 33 13.84 1.22 -20.45
CA PRO A 33 13.50 2.51 -19.88
C PRO A 33 12.22 3.13 -20.44
N SER A 34 11.74 2.68 -21.62
CA SER A 34 10.56 3.25 -22.29
C SER A 34 9.24 2.64 -21.82
N ASN A 35 9.32 1.57 -21.02
CA ASN A 35 8.17 0.83 -20.51
C ASN A 35 7.23 1.72 -19.66
N GLN A 36 6.12 2.14 -20.26
CA GLN A 36 5.18 3.06 -19.61
C GLN A 36 4.55 2.47 -18.35
N ASP A 37 4.24 1.17 -18.35
CA ASP A 37 3.64 0.49 -17.21
C ASP A 37 4.59 0.48 -16.00
N ALA A 38 5.85 0.14 -16.22
CA ALA A 38 6.86 0.17 -15.18
C ALA A 38 7.15 1.59 -14.69
N GLN A 39 7.17 2.60 -15.58
CA GLN A 39 7.34 4.00 -15.17
C GLN A 39 6.19 4.47 -14.27
N ASN A 40 4.96 4.15 -14.65
CA ASN A 40 3.76 4.52 -13.90
C ASN A 40 3.72 3.82 -12.53
N ALA A 41 4.06 2.54 -12.51
CA ALA A 41 4.15 1.77 -11.26
C ALA A 41 5.27 2.28 -10.35
N TYR A 42 6.46 2.55 -10.89
CA TYR A 42 7.57 3.15 -10.16
C TYR A 42 7.17 4.49 -9.53
N LYS A 43 6.55 5.39 -10.30
CA LYS A 43 6.06 6.68 -9.76
C LYS A 43 5.05 6.46 -8.64
N ARG A 44 4.06 5.58 -8.82
CA ARG A 44 3.03 5.30 -7.81
C ARG A 44 3.60 4.70 -6.52
N LEU A 45 4.57 3.79 -6.63
CA LEU A 45 5.15 3.09 -5.49
C LEU A 45 6.24 3.92 -4.77
N THR A 46 6.93 4.81 -5.47
CA THR A 46 7.92 5.73 -4.88
C THR A 46 7.33 7.02 -4.36
N HIS A 47 6.14 7.43 -4.83
CA HIS A 47 5.40 8.48 -4.18
C HIS A 47 4.97 7.94 -2.81
N VAL A 48 5.81 8.20 -1.81
CA VAL A 48 5.51 7.99 -0.39
C VAL A 48 4.08 8.44 -0.20
N HIS A 49 3.22 7.52 0.26
CA HIS A 49 1.83 7.82 0.59
C HIS A 49 1.83 9.10 1.41
N LYS A 50 1.43 10.22 0.79
CA LYS A 50 1.16 11.44 1.54
C LYS A 50 0.16 11.01 2.57
N SER A 51 0.53 11.13 3.85
CA SER A 51 -0.35 10.80 4.96
C SER A 51 -1.73 11.34 4.62
N PHE A 52 -2.73 10.45 4.61
CA PHE A 52 -4.05 10.81 4.10
C PHE A 52 -4.54 12.03 4.89
N LYS A 53 -4.77 13.15 4.18
CA LYS A 53 -5.21 14.39 4.81
C LYS A 53 -6.64 14.18 5.27
N GLY A 54 -6.83 14.08 6.59
CA GLY A 54 -8.13 13.79 7.21
C GLY A 54 -8.15 12.51 8.06
N VAL A 55 -7.01 11.83 8.26
CA VAL A 55 -6.97 10.72 9.22
C VAL A 55 -7.30 11.24 10.62
N ASN A 56 -8.34 10.66 11.23
CA ASN A 56 -8.60 10.86 12.65
C ASN A 56 -7.52 10.13 13.46
N THR A 57 -6.47 10.87 13.82
CA THR A 57 -5.31 10.35 14.55
C THR A 57 -5.69 9.78 15.91
N LYS A 58 -6.72 10.33 16.57
CA LYS A 58 -7.23 9.81 17.84
C LYS A 58 -7.86 8.43 17.64
N ALA A 59 -8.74 8.28 16.65
CA ALA A 59 -9.37 7.00 16.34
C ALA A 59 -8.34 5.95 15.90
N ARG A 60 -7.36 6.34 15.08
CA ARG A 60 -6.23 5.48 14.70
C ARG A 60 -5.44 4.98 15.91
N ASN A 61 -5.06 5.89 16.81
CA ASN A 61 -4.28 5.53 17.99
C ASN A 61 -5.09 4.67 18.96
N PHE A 62 -6.39 4.96 19.11
CA PHE A 62 -7.31 4.14 19.89
C PHE A 62 -7.35 2.70 19.36
N PHE A 63 -7.51 2.52 18.05
CA PHE A 63 -7.52 1.18 17.44
C PHE A 63 -6.20 0.42 17.66
N ILE A 64 -5.05 1.09 17.52
CA ILE A 64 -3.73 0.48 17.73
C ILE A 64 -3.52 0.05 19.19
N GLN A 65 -4.06 0.81 20.15
CA GLN A 65 -3.92 0.55 21.58
C GLN A 65 -4.97 -0.40 22.14
N ALA A 66 -6.14 -0.49 21.49
CA ALA A 66 -7.23 -1.37 21.90
C ALA A 66 -6.74 -2.83 21.95
N SER A 67 -6.79 -3.40 23.14
CA SER A 67 -6.32 -4.77 23.39
C SER A 67 -7.45 -5.68 23.87
N THR A 68 -8.59 -5.11 24.25
CA THR A 68 -9.77 -5.83 24.73
C THR A 68 -10.92 -5.80 23.73
N ARG A 69 -11.81 -6.79 23.83
CA ARG A 69 -12.99 -6.90 22.95
C ARG A 69 -13.96 -5.75 23.18
N GLU A 70 -14.04 -5.25 24.41
CA GLU A 70 -14.88 -4.14 24.83
C GLU A 70 -14.41 -2.81 24.20
N GLU A 71 -13.09 -2.56 24.20
CA GLU A 71 -12.50 -1.40 23.52
C GLU A 71 -12.73 -1.45 22.01
N LEU A 72 -12.59 -2.63 21.38
CA LEU A 72 -12.88 -2.81 19.96
C LEU A 72 -14.36 -2.55 19.63
N LYS A 73 -15.30 -2.98 20.49
CA LYS A 73 -16.73 -2.65 20.32
C LYS A 73 -17.02 -1.15 20.38
N ILE A 74 -16.26 -0.39 21.18
CA ILE A 74 -16.38 1.08 21.20
C ILE A 74 -15.93 1.67 19.87
N PHE A 75 -14.82 1.16 19.31
CA PHE A 75 -14.35 1.56 17.99
C PHE A 75 -15.36 1.23 16.88
N GLU A 76 -15.94 0.03 16.89
CA GLU A 76 -16.98 -0.40 15.95
C GLU A 76 -18.20 0.53 16.00
N ARG A 77 -18.69 0.85 17.21
CA ARG A 77 -19.81 1.80 17.38
C ARG A 77 -19.48 3.17 16.83
N TRP A 78 -18.26 3.65 17.05
CA TRP A 78 -17.81 4.92 16.49
C TRP A 78 -17.80 4.88 14.95
N LEU A 79 -17.33 3.80 14.32
CA LEU A 79 -17.35 3.65 12.86
C LEU A 79 -18.78 3.70 12.28
N MET A 80 -19.76 3.10 12.95
CA MET A 80 -21.16 3.10 12.51
C MET A 80 -21.78 4.51 12.46
N GLN A 81 -21.24 5.49 13.18
CA GLN A 81 -21.74 6.87 13.17
C GLN A 81 -21.39 7.62 11.87
N TRP A 82 -20.47 7.09 11.06
CA TRP A 82 -20.02 7.68 9.80
C TRP A 82 -20.63 6.99 8.58
N ASN A 83 -21.55 6.04 8.79
CA ASN A 83 -22.25 5.32 7.74
C ASN A 83 -23.58 5.99 7.36
#